data_AF-A0A954LM94-F1
#
_entry.id   AF-A0A954LM94-F1
#
_cell.length_a   1.000
_cell.length_b   1.000
_cell.length_c   1.000
_cell.angle_alpha   90.00
_cell.angle_beta   90.00
_cell.angle_gamma   90.00
#
_symmetry.space_group_name_H-M   'P 1'
#
loop_
_entity.id
_entity.type
_entity.pdbx_description
1 polymer ?
#
loop_
_entity_poly.entity_id
_entity_poly.type
_entity_poly.pdbx_seq_one_letter_code
_entity_poly.pdbx_strand_id
1 'polypeptide(L)'
;MATQDFIQPAKSTVRSFDESESAPRRLHHYFERQCDIDPEFCALVCDGVELSYRELDSRANQVAHYLVERGVGAGSRIGLLVDRSVHAYLALIGALKSGACYVPIDPTAPPDRISYIAQDADFDILLTTSKFNKIDVQCPVLAIDSAAHLIESMSTSRLRDSEDDGLCYIIYTSGTTGNPKGVMITHSSICNLLEVSRLIYGVSAGDRVLQGMSFSFDFSVEEVWHTLAAGGTMIAGPTDHRKMGGPLAEFLEEHDVNVFCCVPTLLATVPRAVSSVHTVIVG
;
A
#
# COMPACT_ATOMS: atom_id res chain seq x y z
N MET A 1 -13.23 -39.14 -32.26
CA MET A 1 -13.45 -39.40 -30.81
C MET A 1 -12.24 -38.84 -30.09
N ALA A 2 -12.30 -37.85 -29.20
CA ALA A 2 -13.36 -37.00 -28.70
C ALA A 2 -12.70 -35.70 -28.17
N THR A 3 -13.33 -34.55 -28.45
CA THR A 3 -13.48 -33.31 -27.64
C THR A 3 -12.37 -32.92 -26.66
N GLN A 4 -11.64 -31.80 -26.84
CA GLN A 4 -12.01 -30.44 -26.40
C GLN A 4 -12.61 -30.39 -24.99
N ASP A 5 -11.76 -30.48 -23.97
CA ASP A 5 -12.10 -30.04 -22.61
C ASP A 5 -11.75 -28.56 -22.46
N PHE A 6 -12.74 -27.73 -22.78
CA PHE A 6 -12.77 -26.35 -22.34
C PHE A 6 -12.93 -26.31 -20.82
N ILE A 7 -12.12 -25.45 -20.20
CA ILE A 7 -12.29 -24.94 -18.83
C ILE A 7 -13.79 -24.70 -18.58
N GLN A 8 -14.40 -25.50 -17.73
CA GLN A 8 -15.76 -25.20 -17.28
C GLN A 8 -15.67 -23.98 -16.35
N PRO A 9 -16.36 -22.88 -16.66
CA PRO A 9 -16.44 -21.78 -15.72
C PRO A 9 -17.14 -22.31 -14.47
N ALA A 10 -16.48 -22.18 -13.32
CA ALA A 10 -17.15 -22.34 -12.04
C ALA A 10 -18.40 -21.45 -12.09
N LYS A 11 -19.56 -22.03 -11.76
CA LYS A 11 -20.80 -21.26 -11.57
C LYS A 11 -20.59 -20.35 -10.35
N SER A 12 -19.91 -19.23 -10.51
CA SER A 12 -19.90 -18.17 -9.52
C SER A 12 -21.22 -17.44 -9.69
N THR A 13 -22.11 -17.63 -8.72
CA THR A 13 -23.18 -16.68 -8.48
C THR A 13 -22.48 -15.38 -8.15
N VAL A 14 -22.43 -14.44 -9.09
CA VAL A 14 -22.17 -13.02 -8.78
C VAL A 14 -23.23 -12.67 -7.76
N ARG A 15 -22.84 -12.61 -6.48
CA ARG A 15 -23.73 -12.10 -5.44
C ARG A 15 -24.12 -10.70 -5.88
N SER A 16 -25.42 -10.45 -5.96
CA SER A 16 -25.94 -9.09 -6.13
C SER A 16 -25.27 -8.20 -5.08
N PHE A 17 -24.71 -7.08 -5.51
CA PHE A 17 -24.16 -6.06 -4.62
C PHE A 17 -25.24 -5.71 -3.59
N ASP A 18 -24.98 -6.06 -2.34
CA ASP A 18 -25.87 -5.72 -1.23
C ASP A 18 -25.62 -4.23 -0.93
N GLU A 19 -26.50 -3.35 -1.41
CA GLU A 19 -26.45 -1.90 -1.19
C GLU A 19 -26.74 -1.49 0.28
N SER A 20 -26.67 -2.44 1.23
CA SER A 20 -27.15 -2.25 2.61
C SER A 20 -26.12 -1.77 3.63
N GLU A 21 -24.86 -1.53 3.27
CA GLU A 21 -23.91 -0.85 4.17
C GLU A 21 -24.07 0.68 4.07
N SER A 22 -24.58 1.30 5.13
CA SER A 22 -24.96 2.72 5.16
C SER A 22 -23.79 3.71 5.21
N ALA A 23 -22.55 3.25 5.06
CA ALA A 23 -21.35 4.10 5.04
C ALA A 23 -20.53 3.81 3.77
N PRO A 24 -19.94 4.83 3.13
CA PRO A 24 -19.10 4.62 1.95
C PRO A 24 -17.90 3.73 2.30
N ARG A 25 -17.70 2.65 1.53
CA ARG A 25 -16.59 1.69 1.72
C ARG A 25 -15.25 2.41 1.54
N ARG A 26 -14.42 2.43 2.59
CA ARG A 26 -13.03 2.95 2.53
C ARG A 26 -12.01 1.84 2.59
N LEU A 27 -10.87 2.07 1.95
CA LEU A 27 -9.83 1.05 1.79
C LEU A 27 -9.24 0.61 3.13
N HIS A 28 -9.00 1.56 4.06
CA HIS A 28 -8.48 1.24 5.39
C HIS A 28 -9.45 0.43 6.25
N HIS A 29 -10.76 0.45 5.98
CA HIS A 29 -11.73 -0.37 6.71
C HIS A 29 -11.51 -1.86 6.52
N TYR A 30 -10.97 -2.30 5.37
CA TYR A 30 -10.63 -3.70 5.15
C TYR A 30 -9.48 -4.15 6.06
N PHE A 31 -8.49 -3.28 6.25
CA PHE A 31 -7.40 -3.51 7.20
C PHE A 31 -7.92 -3.50 8.64
N GLU A 32 -8.71 -2.50 9.03
CA GLU A 32 -9.27 -2.38 10.37
C GLU A 32 -10.15 -3.57 10.76
N ARG A 33 -10.87 -4.15 9.79
CA ARG A 33 -11.63 -5.39 9.98
C ARG A 33 -10.72 -6.56 10.34
N GLN A 34 -9.54 -6.68 9.71
CA GLN A 34 -8.58 -7.73 10.07
C GLN A 34 -7.97 -7.48 11.45
N CYS A 35 -7.75 -6.22 11.84
CA CYS A 35 -7.35 -5.87 13.21
C CYS A 35 -8.37 -6.31 14.26
N ASP A 36 -9.66 -6.36 13.92
CA ASP A 36 -10.71 -6.84 14.82
C ASP A 36 -10.82 -8.38 14.84
N ILE A 37 -10.44 -9.05 13.75
CA ILE A 37 -10.52 -10.52 13.61
C ILE A 37 -9.37 -11.23 14.31
N ASP A 38 -8.13 -10.90 13.96
CA ASP A 38 -6.92 -11.50 14.54
C ASP A 38 -5.85 -10.44 14.81
N PRO A 39 -6.02 -9.66 15.89
CA PRO A 39 -5.14 -8.53 16.18
C PRO A 39 -3.68 -8.92 16.48
N GLU A 40 -3.43 -10.13 16.97
CA GLU A 40 -2.08 -10.59 17.32
C GLU A 40 -1.34 -11.22 16.13
N PHE A 41 -2.02 -11.46 15.01
CA PHE A 41 -1.39 -12.00 13.82
C PHE A 41 -0.37 -11.02 13.24
N CYS A 42 0.74 -11.52 12.70
CA CYS A 42 1.79 -10.70 12.12
C CYS A 42 1.30 -10.04 10.81
N ALA A 43 1.20 -8.73 10.79
CA ALA A 43 0.76 -7.94 9.64
C ALA A 43 1.93 -7.51 8.74
N LEU A 44 3.08 -7.19 9.33
CA LEU A 44 4.22 -6.62 8.63
C LEU A 44 5.54 -7.18 9.17
N VAL A 45 6.41 -7.61 8.27
CA VAL A 45 7.83 -7.88 8.52
C VAL A 45 8.66 -6.89 7.69
N CYS A 46 9.46 -6.05 8.35
CA CYS A 46 10.29 -5.03 7.70
C CYS A 46 11.60 -4.83 8.46
N ASP A 47 12.74 -5.05 7.82
CA ASP A 47 14.08 -4.87 8.40
C ASP A 47 14.27 -5.53 9.79
N GLY A 48 13.75 -6.75 9.95
CA GLY A 48 13.80 -7.51 11.21
C GLY A 48 12.82 -7.04 12.29
N VAL A 49 12.01 -6.03 12.01
CA VAL A 49 10.87 -5.63 12.84
C VAL A 49 9.63 -6.38 12.38
N GLU A 50 8.94 -7.02 13.31
CA GLU A 50 7.63 -7.61 13.09
C GLU A 50 6.57 -6.79 13.84
N LEU A 51 5.47 -6.47 13.17
CA LEU A 51 4.32 -5.82 13.78
C LEU A 51 3.07 -6.66 13.59
N SER A 52 2.37 -6.90 14.68
CA SER A 52 1.01 -7.44 14.65
C SER A 52 0.02 -6.47 14.01
N TYR A 53 -1.16 -6.95 13.61
CA TYR A 53 -2.25 -6.11 13.14
C TYR A 53 -2.62 -5.03 14.17
N ARG A 54 -2.60 -5.36 15.47
CA ARG A 54 -2.86 -4.41 16.56
C ARG A 54 -1.81 -3.31 16.63
N GLU A 55 -0.53 -3.67 16.58
CA GLU A 55 0.57 -2.72 16.68
C GLU A 55 0.63 -1.81 15.46
N LEU A 56 0.45 -2.39 14.26
CA LEU A 56 0.40 -1.63 13.02
C LEU A 56 -0.78 -0.64 13.04
N ASP A 57 -1.98 -1.08 13.45
CA ASP A 57 -3.17 -0.22 13.55
C ASP A 57 -2.99 0.90 14.57
N SER A 58 -2.51 0.57 15.77
CA SER A 58 -2.32 1.53 16.86
C SER A 58 -1.33 2.63 16.45
N ARG A 59 -0.20 2.25 15.84
CA ARG A 59 0.81 3.20 15.38
C ARG A 59 0.34 4.00 14.15
N ALA A 60 -0.45 3.40 13.26
CA ALA A 60 -1.04 4.12 12.12
C ALA A 60 -2.11 5.12 12.57
N ASN A 61 -2.93 4.77 13.59
CA ASN A 61 -3.87 5.69 14.22
C ASN A 61 -3.13 6.89 14.82
N GLN A 62 -2.01 6.67 15.50
CA GLN A 62 -1.16 7.74 16.03
C GLN A 62 -0.65 8.70 14.97
N VAL A 63 -0.17 8.17 13.83
CA VAL A 63 0.18 9.00 12.67
C VAL A 63 -1.03 9.78 12.18
N ALA A 64 -2.20 9.15 12.06
CA ALA A 64 -3.41 9.82 11.61
C ALA A 64 -3.83 10.98 12.52
N HIS A 65 -3.81 10.80 13.85
CA HIS A 65 -4.07 11.88 14.82
C HIS A 65 -3.05 13.02 14.68
N TYR A 66 -1.77 12.68 14.55
CA TYR A 66 -0.71 13.67 14.35
C TYR A 66 -0.90 14.51 13.08
N LEU A 67 -1.43 13.92 12.02
CA LEU A 67 -1.80 14.60 10.77
C LEU A 67 -3.03 15.50 10.97
N VAL A 68 -4.08 15.01 11.63
CA VAL A 68 -5.30 15.78 11.91
C VAL A 68 -4.99 17.02 12.75
N GLU A 69 -4.11 16.93 13.76
CA GLU A 69 -3.66 18.10 14.54
C GLU A 69 -2.95 19.17 13.68
N ARG A 70 -2.52 18.82 12.47
CA ARG A 70 -1.87 19.72 11.51
C ARG A 70 -2.79 20.17 10.39
N GLY A 71 -4.10 19.94 10.55
CA GLY A 71 -5.12 20.40 9.62
C GLY A 71 -5.34 19.48 8.43
N VAL A 72 -4.77 18.27 8.44
CA VAL A 72 -5.06 17.25 7.43
C VAL A 72 -6.45 16.66 7.69
N GLY A 73 -7.21 16.44 6.62
CA GLY A 73 -8.48 15.72 6.69
C GLY A 73 -9.01 15.32 5.32
N ALA A 74 -10.33 15.16 5.23
CA ALA A 74 -11.08 15.05 3.99
C ALA A 74 -10.62 16.06 2.93
N GLY A 75 -10.30 15.57 1.74
CA GLY A 75 -9.89 16.40 0.60
C GLY A 75 -8.42 16.86 0.63
N SER A 76 -7.69 16.61 1.72
CA SER A 76 -6.26 16.86 1.78
C SER A 76 -5.48 15.89 0.88
N ARG A 77 -4.40 16.38 0.28
CA ARG A 77 -3.45 15.59 -0.53
C ARG A 77 -2.11 15.56 0.15
N ILE A 78 -1.72 14.36 0.59
CA ILE A 78 -0.47 14.11 1.29
C ILE A 78 0.54 13.50 0.33
N GLY A 79 1.62 14.21 0.05
CA GLY A 79 2.78 13.62 -0.60
C GLY A 79 3.46 12.59 0.31
N LEU A 80 3.85 11.43 -0.21
CA LEU A 80 4.67 10.44 0.50
C LEU A 80 6.00 10.27 -0.21
N LEU A 81 7.05 10.94 0.29
CA LEU A 81 8.43 10.80 -0.19
C LEU A 81 9.20 9.89 0.77
N VAL A 82 8.99 8.58 0.63
CA VAL A 82 9.51 7.57 1.58
C VAL A 82 10.03 6.34 0.84
N ASP A 83 11.10 5.75 1.39
CA ASP A 83 11.54 4.40 1.04
C ASP A 83 10.78 3.36 1.88
N ARG A 84 10.74 2.11 1.41
CA ARG A 84 10.26 0.97 2.21
C ARG A 84 10.91 0.97 3.60
N SER A 85 10.06 1.08 4.61
CA SER A 85 10.40 1.09 6.03
C SER A 85 9.11 0.99 6.82
N VAL A 86 9.18 0.65 8.12
CA VAL A 86 8.01 0.68 9.01
C VAL A 86 7.33 2.06 8.96
N HIS A 87 8.10 3.15 8.99
CA HIS A 87 7.57 4.50 8.92
C HIS A 87 6.80 4.79 7.64
N ALA A 88 7.20 4.23 6.49
CA ALA A 88 6.49 4.39 5.23
C ALA A 88 5.10 3.73 5.24
N TYR A 89 5.00 2.52 5.78
CA TYR A 89 3.70 1.84 5.91
C TYR A 89 2.79 2.56 6.91
N LEU A 90 3.34 3.04 8.03
CA LEU A 90 2.60 3.88 8.97
C LEU A 90 2.12 5.19 8.34
N ALA A 91 2.95 5.83 7.50
CA ALA A 91 2.58 7.03 6.75
C ALA A 91 1.41 6.77 5.80
N LEU A 92 1.50 5.68 5.03
CA LEU A 92 0.50 5.29 4.03
C LEU A 92 -0.85 4.98 4.68
N ILE A 93 -0.85 4.15 5.74
CA ILE A 93 -2.09 3.77 6.44
C ILE A 93 -2.63 4.96 7.24
N GLY A 94 -1.75 5.73 7.91
CA GLY A 94 -2.11 6.92 8.67
C GLY A 94 -2.71 8.03 7.82
N ALA A 95 -2.22 8.22 6.59
CA ALA A 95 -2.79 9.16 5.63
C ALA A 95 -4.27 8.81 5.33
N LEU A 96 -4.56 7.56 4.97
CA LEU A 96 -5.93 7.12 4.70
C LEU A 96 -6.83 7.24 5.94
N LYS A 97 -6.33 6.86 7.11
CA LYS A 97 -7.06 6.96 8.38
C LYS A 97 -7.36 8.40 8.79
N SER A 98 -6.56 9.37 8.33
CA SER A 98 -6.85 10.80 8.54
C SER A 98 -7.93 11.33 7.61
N GLY A 99 -8.40 10.53 6.64
CA GLY A 99 -9.36 10.93 5.60
C GLY A 99 -8.70 11.57 4.38
N ALA A 100 -7.37 11.61 4.33
CA ALA A 100 -6.63 12.23 3.24
C ALA A 100 -6.30 11.24 2.12
N CYS A 101 -6.11 11.79 0.93
CA CYS A 101 -5.57 11.07 -0.22
C CYS A 101 -4.04 11.09 -0.18
N TYR A 102 -3.38 9.95 -0.39
CA TYR A 102 -1.91 9.92 -0.49
C TYR A 102 -1.39 9.96 -1.93
N VAL A 103 -0.23 10.57 -2.13
CA VAL A 103 0.45 10.71 -3.43
C VAL A 103 1.89 10.20 -3.28
N PRO A 104 2.17 8.93 -3.62
CA PRO A 104 3.48 8.33 -3.38
C PRO A 104 4.49 8.81 -4.43
N ILE A 105 5.67 9.22 -3.95
CA ILE A 105 6.78 9.70 -4.77
C ILE A 105 8.02 8.86 -4.49
N ASP A 106 8.61 8.34 -5.57
CA ASP A 106 9.86 7.60 -5.51
C ASP A 106 10.99 8.56 -5.10
N PRO A 107 11.69 8.32 -3.98
CA PRO A 107 12.75 9.21 -3.52
C PRO A 107 13.99 9.20 -4.43
N THR A 108 14.08 8.28 -5.38
CA THR A 108 15.11 8.29 -6.44
C THR A 108 14.75 9.19 -7.63
N ALA A 109 13.54 9.75 -7.66
CA ALA A 109 13.13 10.69 -8.70
C ALA A 109 13.99 11.98 -8.66
N PRO A 110 14.26 12.60 -9.83
CA PRO A 110 14.94 13.90 -9.86
C PRO A 110 14.18 14.98 -9.05
N PRO A 111 14.88 15.90 -8.37
CA PRO A 111 14.24 16.95 -7.57
C PRO A 111 13.18 17.74 -8.32
N ASP A 112 13.44 18.14 -9.58
CA ASP A 112 12.47 18.87 -10.41
C ASP A 112 11.17 18.09 -10.62
N ARG A 113 11.23 16.75 -10.69
CA ARG A 113 10.06 15.89 -10.81
C ARG A 113 9.27 15.86 -9.50
N ILE A 114 9.96 15.82 -8.36
CA ILE A 114 9.34 15.84 -7.04
C ILE A 114 8.62 17.19 -6.84
N SER A 115 9.29 18.31 -7.12
CA SER A 115 8.72 19.65 -7.02
C SER A 115 7.55 19.85 -7.99
N TYR A 116 7.64 19.34 -9.22
CA TYR A 116 6.52 19.35 -10.17
C TYR A 116 5.30 18.61 -9.61
N ILE A 117 5.48 17.38 -9.11
CA ILE A 117 4.37 16.58 -8.56
C ILE A 117 3.75 17.29 -7.35
N ALA A 118 4.58 17.84 -6.45
CA ALA A 118 4.09 18.55 -5.27
C ALA A 118 3.25 19.78 -5.63
N GLN A 119 3.62 20.49 -6.72
CA GLN A 119 2.88 21.64 -7.22
C GLN A 119 1.60 21.21 -7.97
N ASP A 120 1.69 20.24 -8.87
CA ASP A 120 0.56 19.79 -9.71
C ASP A 120 -0.54 19.12 -8.88
N ALA A 121 -0.15 18.32 -7.88
CA ALA A 121 -1.07 17.70 -6.94
C ALA A 121 -1.48 18.63 -5.79
N ASP A 122 -0.95 19.86 -5.71
CA ASP A 122 -1.27 20.85 -4.68
C ASP A 122 -1.27 20.25 -3.27
N PHE A 123 -0.09 19.79 -2.84
CA PHE A 123 0.09 19.12 -1.55
C PHE A 123 -0.20 20.05 -0.37
N ASP A 124 -1.07 19.61 0.53
CA ASP A 124 -1.23 20.25 1.84
C ASP A 124 0.00 19.98 2.73
N ILE A 125 0.61 18.80 2.55
CA ILE A 125 1.77 18.36 3.33
C ILE A 125 2.55 17.26 2.60
N LEU A 126 3.86 17.25 2.79
CA LEU A 126 4.76 16.17 2.36
C LEU A 126 5.26 15.39 3.57
N LEU A 127 4.89 14.11 3.66
CA LEU A 127 5.47 13.19 4.63
C LEU A 127 6.70 12.51 4.06
N THR A 128 7.72 12.39 4.90
CA THR A 128 9.01 11.83 4.53
C THR A 128 9.72 11.24 5.75
N THR A 129 10.97 10.83 5.58
CA THR A 129 11.89 10.51 6.67
C THR A 129 13.03 11.53 6.71
N SER A 130 13.77 11.58 7.81
CA SER A 130 14.92 12.48 7.98
C SER A 130 15.98 12.31 6.89
N LYS A 131 16.03 11.13 6.26
CA LYS A 131 16.87 10.81 5.10
C LYS A 131 16.57 11.69 3.88
N PHE A 132 15.31 12.09 3.67
CA PHE A 132 14.84 12.78 2.46
C PHE A 132 14.22 14.15 2.74
N ASN A 133 14.36 14.68 3.95
CA ASN A 133 13.71 15.92 4.38
C ASN A 133 14.32 17.22 3.80
N LYS A 134 15.44 17.13 3.07
CA LYS A 134 16.09 18.26 2.39
C LYS A 134 15.60 18.39 0.95
N ILE A 135 14.30 18.63 0.80
CA ILE A 135 13.65 18.79 -0.50
C ILE A 135 13.04 20.19 -0.61
N ASP A 136 13.16 20.79 -1.79
CA ASP A 136 12.60 22.12 -2.08
C ASP A 136 11.21 21.99 -2.70
N VAL A 137 10.19 22.09 -1.84
CA VAL A 137 8.77 22.04 -2.22
C VAL A 137 8.00 23.15 -1.51
N GLN A 138 6.93 23.63 -2.13
CA GLN A 138 6.10 24.71 -1.61
C GLN A 138 4.98 24.22 -0.69
N CYS A 139 5.31 23.31 0.23
CA CYS A 139 4.38 22.81 1.26
C CYS A 139 5.14 22.45 2.55
N PRO A 140 4.45 22.33 3.70
CA PRO A 140 5.06 21.79 4.92
C PRO A 140 5.65 20.39 4.69
N VAL A 141 6.90 20.19 5.12
CA VAL A 141 7.58 18.88 5.06
C VAL A 141 7.71 18.31 6.47
N LEU A 142 7.19 17.10 6.70
CA LEU A 142 7.30 16.40 7.98
C LEU A 142 8.08 15.09 7.84
N ALA A 143 9.19 15.01 8.57
CA ALA A 143 9.92 13.77 8.76
C ALA A 143 9.29 12.96 9.92
N ILE A 144 8.71 11.81 9.61
CA ILE A 144 7.96 10.97 10.55
C ILE A 144 8.86 10.41 11.65
N ASP A 145 10.05 9.94 11.29
CA ASP A 145 11.07 9.44 12.20
C ASP A 145 11.59 10.52 13.15
N SER A 146 11.77 11.76 12.68
CA SER A 146 12.12 12.90 13.54
C SER A 146 11.00 13.27 14.52
N ALA A 147 9.75 13.08 14.11
CA ALA A 147 8.56 13.37 14.91
C ALA A 147 8.08 12.17 15.76
N ALA A 148 8.83 11.06 15.82
CA ALA A 148 8.39 9.81 16.42
C ALA A 148 7.85 9.98 17.84
N HIS A 149 8.57 10.71 18.71
CA HIS A 149 8.14 10.96 20.09
C HIS A 149 6.80 11.72 20.20
N LEU A 150 6.51 12.63 19.27
CA LEU A 150 5.23 13.34 19.24
C LEU A 150 4.13 12.41 18.74
N ILE A 151 4.40 11.65 17.68
CA ILE A 151 3.46 10.68 17.11
C ILE A 151 3.11 9.61 18.16
N GLU A 152 4.09 9.05 18.85
CA GLU A 152 3.90 8.04 19.91
C GLU A 152 3.08 8.56 21.10
N SER A 153 2.98 9.88 21.29
CA SER A 153 2.15 10.50 22.32
C SER A 153 0.68 10.68 21.90
N MET A 154 0.37 10.49 20.62
CA MET A 154 -0.99 10.61 20.08
C MET A 154 -1.87 9.43 20.52
N SER A 155 -3.18 9.62 20.38
CA SER A 155 -4.15 8.56 20.61
C SER A 155 -3.93 7.38 19.66
N THR A 156 -4.11 6.17 20.19
CA THR A 156 -4.12 4.93 19.40
C THR A 156 -5.52 4.55 18.91
N SER A 157 -6.55 5.31 19.27
CA SER A 157 -7.94 5.05 18.86
C SER A 157 -8.19 5.40 17.40
N ARG A 158 -9.04 4.62 16.72
CA ARG A 158 -9.51 4.94 15.36
C ARG A 158 -10.15 6.33 15.29
N LEU A 159 -9.88 7.06 14.21
CA LEU A 159 -10.60 8.29 13.88
C LEU A 159 -12.00 7.95 13.34
N ARG A 160 -12.92 8.92 13.41
CA ARG A 160 -14.20 8.79 12.70
C ARG A 160 -13.98 9.17 11.24
N ASP A 161 -14.64 8.46 10.34
CA ASP A 161 -14.59 8.82 8.93
C ASP A 161 -15.21 10.19 8.69
N SER A 162 -14.60 10.96 7.79
CA SER A 162 -15.15 12.18 7.24
C SER A 162 -16.09 11.89 6.07
N GLU A 163 -17.00 12.81 5.76
CA GLU A 163 -17.73 12.82 4.49
C GLU A 163 -16.87 13.59 3.47
N ASP A 164 -16.43 12.93 2.38
CA ASP A 164 -15.60 13.53 1.32
C ASP A 164 -15.87 12.95 -0.07
N ASP A 165 -15.09 13.39 -1.06
CA ASP A 165 -15.15 12.98 -2.47
C ASP A 165 -14.72 11.52 -2.71
N GLY A 166 -14.24 10.84 -1.68
CA GLY A 166 -13.81 9.46 -1.70
C GLY A 166 -12.46 9.25 -2.36
N LEU A 167 -11.62 10.27 -2.59
CA LEU A 167 -10.30 10.08 -3.20
C LEU A 167 -9.36 9.32 -2.26
N CYS A 168 -8.72 8.26 -2.76
CA CYS A 168 -7.85 7.38 -1.96
C CYS A 168 -6.37 7.65 -2.23
N TYR A 169 -5.98 7.67 -3.50
CA TYR A 169 -4.59 7.95 -3.88
C TYR A 169 -4.48 8.56 -5.28
N ILE A 170 -3.35 9.22 -5.54
CA ILE A 170 -2.95 9.71 -6.86
C ILE A 170 -1.60 9.12 -7.22
N ILE A 171 -1.50 8.39 -8.33
CA ILE A 171 -0.21 7.88 -8.83
C ILE A 171 0.17 8.61 -10.12
N TYR A 172 1.40 9.13 -10.15
CA TYR A 172 1.92 9.86 -11.31
C TYR A 172 2.57 8.92 -12.33
N THR A 173 2.10 9.01 -13.57
CA THR A 173 2.63 8.25 -14.71
C THR A 173 3.37 9.14 -15.69
N SER A 174 4.27 8.56 -16.47
CA SER A 174 4.96 9.26 -17.56
C SER A 174 3.95 9.75 -18.60
N GLY A 175 3.79 11.06 -18.76
CA GLY A 175 2.88 11.62 -19.76
C GLY A 175 3.49 11.58 -21.16
N THR A 176 2.70 11.20 -22.15
CA THR A 176 3.09 11.27 -23.58
C THR A 176 3.36 12.70 -24.07
N THR A 177 2.86 13.69 -23.34
CA THR A 177 2.99 15.13 -23.63
C THR A 177 4.18 15.79 -22.92
N GLY A 178 5.07 15.00 -22.30
CA GLY A 178 6.29 15.47 -21.62
C GLY A 178 6.16 15.57 -20.10
N ASN A 179 5.06 16.14 -19.59
CA ASN A 179 4.84 16.27 -18.16
C ASN A 179 4.10 15.05 -17.55
N PRO A 180 4.50 14.59 -16.35
CA PRO A 180 3.79 13.54 -15.62
C PRO A 180 2.30 13.87 -15.38
N LYS A 181 1.45 12.85 -15.36
CA LYS A 181 0.00 13.00 -15.09
C LYS A 181 -0.40 12.21 -13.85
N GLY A 182 -1.10 12.86 -12.92
CA GLY A 182 -1.67 12.22 -11.74
C GLY A 182 -2.94 11.45 -12.07
N VAL A 183 -2.93 10.13 -11.84
CA VAL A 183 -4.10 9.26 -11.98
C VAL A 183 -4.80 9.20 -10.63
N MET A 184 -5.98 9.80 -10.53
CA MET A 184 -6.80 9.88 -9.32
C MET A 184 -7.64 8.60 -9.15
N ILE A 185 -7.48 7.89 -8.04
CA ILE A 185 -8.24 6.68 -7.73
C ILE A 185 -9.05 6.88 -6.45
N THR A 186 -10.35 6.60 -6.53
CA THR A 186 -11.27 6.67 -5.39
C THR A 186 -11.21 5.40 -4.55
N HIS A 187 -11.58 5.51 -3.27
CA HIS A 187 -11.81 4.40 -2.36
C HIS A 187 -12.78 3.37 -2.95
N SER A 188 -13.89 3.81 -3.54
CA SER A 188 -14.86 2.91 -4.18
C SER A 188 -14.25 2.08 -5.31
N SER A 189 -13.38 2.69 -6.13
CA SER A 189 -12.74 2.02 -7.27
C SER A 189 -11.77 0.93 -6.79
N ILE A 190 -10.89 1.27 -5.84
CA ILE A 190 -9.92 0.30 -5.32
C ILE A 190 -10.58 -0.79 -4.46
N CYS A 191 -11.61 -0.46 -3.68
CA CYS A 191 -12.37 -1.46 -2.92
C CYS A 191 -13.05 -2.47 -3.85
N ASN A 192 -13.61 -2.01 -4.97
CA ASN A 192 -14.18 -2.91 -5.97
C ASN A 192 -13.13 -3.83 -6.60
N LEU A 193 -11.95 -3.29 -6.95
CA LEU A 193 -10.84 -4.12 -7.44
C LEU A 193 -10.48 -5.20 -6.41
N LEU A 194 -10.28 -4.79 -5.16
CA LEU A 194 -9.87 -5.65 -4.05
C LEU A 194 -10.87 -6.81 -3.79
N GLU A 195 -12.17 -6.55 -3.88
CA GLU A 195 -13.19 -7.60 -3.73
C GLU A 195 -13.14 -8.64 -4.84
N VAL A 196 -12.97 -8.19 -6.09
CA VAL A 196 -12.92 -9.08 -7.26
C VAL A 196 -11.61 -9.87 -7.28
N SER A 197 -10.49 -9.18 -7.13
CA SER A 197 -9.14 -9.77 -7.15
C SER A 197 -8.94 -10.78 -6.02
N ARG A 198 -9.51 -10.56 -4.83
CA ARG A 198 -9.49 -11.54 -3.73
C ARG A 198 -10.01 -12.90 -4.17
N LEU A 199 -11.06 -12.93 -5.00
CA LEU A 199 -11.65 -14.18 -5.51
C LEU A 199 -10.78 -14.85 -6.59
N ILE A 200 -9.92 -14.09 -7.27
CA ILE A 200 -9.10 -14.54 -8.39
C ILE A 200 -7.71 -14.97 -7.92
N TYR A 201 -7.04 -14.11 -7.16
CA TYR A 201 -5.67 -14.32 -6.68
C TYR A 201 -5.59 -15.31 -5.52
N GLY A 202 -6.68 -15.44 -4.75
CA GLY A 202 -6.76 -16.39 -3.65
C GLY A 202 -5.89 -16.03 -2.44
N VAL A 203 -5.44 -14.77 -2.33
CA VAL A 203 -4.71 -14.28 -1.14
C VAL A 203 -5.63 -14.40 0.08
N SER A 204 -5.11 -15.03 1.13
CA SER A 204 -5.87 -15.48 2.28
C SER A 204 -5.13 -15.19 3.60
N ALA A 205 -5.83 -15.36 4.71
CA ALA A 205 -5.23 -15.22 6.03
C ALA A 205 -4.13 -16.27 6.21
N GLY A 206 -2.97 -15.85 6.71
CA GLY A 206 -1.78 -16.69 6.82
C GLY A 206 -0.79 -16.58 5.66
N ASP A 207 -1.20 -16.07 4.50
CA ASP A 207 -0.29 -15.90 3.36
C ASP A 207 0.74 -14.81 3.65
N ARG A 208 1.98 -15.08 3.22
CA ARG A 208 3.10 -14.15 3.28
C ARG A 208 3.31 -13.55 1.89
N VAL A 209 3.13 -12.25 1.77
CA VAL A 209 3.10 -11.56 0.46
C VAL A 209 4.26 -10.59 0.36
N LEU A 210 5.03 -10.65 -0.73
CA LEU A 210 6.10 -9.69 -0.98
C LEU A 210 5.53 -8.32 -1.37
N GLN A 211 5.98 -7.27 -0.68
CA GLN A 211 5.84 -5.89 -1.14
C GLN A 211 7.15 -5.47 -1.82
N GLY A 212 7.24 -5.70 -3.13
CA GLY A 212 8.46 -5.58 -3.93
C GLY A 212 8.52 -4.33 -4.80
N MET A 213 7.37 -3.81 -5.21
CA MET A 213 7.27 -2.65 -6.11
C MET A 213 7.45 -1.31 -5.38
N SER A 214 7.78 -0.26 -6.15
CA SER A 214 7.83 1.11 -5.62
C SER A 214 6.41 1.56 -5.25
N PHE A 215 6.24 2.33 -4.16
CA PHE A 215 4.93 2.90 -3.80
C PHE A 215 4.36 3.81 -4.91
N SER A 216 5.22 4.36 -5.77
CA SER A 216 4.81 5.14 -6.94
C SER A 216 4.40 4.30 -8.16
N PHE A 217 4.34 2.98 -8.01
CA PHE A 217 3.81 2.05 -9.01
C PHE A 217 2.52 1.41 -8.47
N ASP A 218 1.47 1.36 -9.28
CA ASP A 218 0.14 0.92 -8.88
C ASP A 218 0.10 -0.53 -8.38
N PHE A 219 0.97 -1.41 -8.87
CA PHE A 219 1.08 -2.77 -8.36
C PHE A 219 1.47 -2.84 -6.87
N SER A 220 2.12 -1.82 -6.32
CA SER A 220 2.37 -1.75 -4.87
C SER A 220 1.09 -1.61 -4.05
N VAL A 221 0.04 -0.99 -4.62
CA VAL A 221 -1.29 -0.90 -3.98
C VAL A 221 -1.87 -2.30 -3.85
N GLU A 222 -1.71 -3.14 -4.88
CA GLU A 222 -2.12 -4.53 -4.82
C GLU A 222 -1.32 -5.33 -3.79
N GLU A 223 0.00 -5.20 -3.78
CA GLU A 223 0.86 -5.89 -2.80
C GLU A 223 0.50 -5.53 -1.35
N VAL A 224 0.26 -4.24 -1.07
CA VAL A 224 -0.07 -3.78 0.28
C VAL A 224 -1.48 -4.20 0.67
N TRP A 225 -2.47 -3.85 -0.14
CA TRP A 225 -3.86 -3.90 0.28
C TRP A 225 -4.49 -5.27 0.13
N HIS A 226 -4.10 -6.10 -0.86
CA HIS A 226 -4.58 -7.49 -0.87
C HIS A 226 -4.10 -8.25 0.35
N THR A 227 -2.87 -7.98 0.80
CA THR A 227 -2.29 -8.62 1.98
C THR A 227 -3.00 -8.19 3.26
N LEU A 228 -3.06 -6.89 3.50
CA LEU A 228 -3.64 -6.33 4.73
C LEU A 228 -5.16 -6.55 4.82
N ALA A 229 -5.87 -6.59 3.69
CA ALA A 229 -7.30 -6.90 3.67
C ALA A 229 -7.60 -8.41 3.82
N ALA A 230 -6.63 -9.27 3.52
CA ALA A 230 -6.79 -10.72 3.62
C ALA A 230 -6.49 -11.28 5.02
N GLY A 231 -5.81 -10.51 5.88
CA GLY A 231 -5.25 -11.04 7.13
C GLY A 231 -3.90 -11.74 6.92
N GLY A 232 -3.20 -11.43 5.82
CA GLY A 232 -1.87 -11.96 5.52
C GLY A 232 -0.75 -11.19 6.21
N THR A 233 0.48 -11.67 6.06
CA THR A 233 1.70 -10.98 6.49
C THR A 233 2.39 -10.34 5.29
N MET A 234 2.55 -9.01 5.32
CA MET A 234 3.30 -8.27 4.32
C MET A 234 4.80 -8.36 4.61
N ILE A 235 5.57 -8.85 3.65
CA ILE A 235 7.03 -8.93 3.72
C ILE A 235 7.62 -7.77 2.91
N ALA A 236 8.19 -6.78 3.59
CA ALA A 236 8.84 -5.67 2.93
C ALA A 236 10.03 -6.17 2.10
N GLY A 237 9.97 -5.97 0.78
CA GLY A 237 11.01 -6.44 -0.13
C GLY A 237 12.33 -5.71 0.03
N PRO A 238 13.44 -6.30 -0.43
CA PRO A 238 14.76 -5.71 -0.31
C PRO A 238 14.87 -4.41 -1.12
N THR A 239 15.73 -3.48 -0.67
CA THR A 239 16.03 -2.22 -1.39
C THR A 239 17.32 -2.30 -2.23
N ASP A 240 18.05 -3.41 -2.15
CA ASP A 240 19.38 -3.62 -2.71
C ASP A 240 19.40 -4.58 -3.91
N HIS A 241 20.53 -5.26 -4.13
CA HIS A 241 20.72 -6.26 -5.18
C HIS A 241 19.79 -7.48 -5.07
N ARG A 242 19.16 -7.72 -3.92
CA ARG A 242 18.24 -8.85 -3.72
C ARG A 242 16.87 -8.65 -4.38
N LYS A 243 16.66 -7.55 -5.11
CA LYS A 243 15.42 -7.25 -5.85
C LYS A 243 15.17 -8.13 -7.07
N MET A 244 16.16 -8.86 -7.57
CA MET A 244 16.05 -9.63 -8.82
C MET A 244 16.95 -10.86 -8.83
N GLY A 245 16.78 -11.73 -9.81
CA GLY A 245 17.69 -12.85 -10.03
C GLY A 245 17.59 -13.96 -8.98
N GLY A 246 18.68 -14.71 -8.84
CA GLY A 246 18.88 -15.70 -7.77
C GLY A 246 18.74 -15.12 -6.36
N PRO A 247 19.32 -13.94 -6.06
CA PRO A 247 19.16 -13.28 -4.76
C PRO A 247 17.71 -12.99 -4.35
N LEU A 248 16.82 -12.70 -5.31
CA LEU A 248 15.39 -12.58 -5.03
C LEU A 248 14.78 -13.93 -4.67
N ALA A 249 15.10 -15.00 -5.41
CA ALA A 249 14.62 -16.35 -5.10
C ALA A 249 15.04 -16.78 -3.68
N GLU A 250 16.26 -16.46 -3.26
CA GLU A 250 16.76 -16.69 -1.90
C GLU A 250 15.99 -15.88 -0.86
N PHE A 251 15.68 -14.60 -1.15
CA PHE A 251 14.84 -13.77 -0.26
C PHE A 251 13.43 -14.35 -0.10
N LEU A 252 12.81 -14.78 -1.19
CA LEU A 252 11.48 -15.38 -1.16
C LEU A 252 11.44 -16.64 -0.29
N GLU A 253 12.49 -17.48 -0.36
CA GLU A 253 12.62 -18.68 0.48
C GLU A 253 12.91 -18.35 1.95
N GLU A 254 13.86 -17.45 2.22
CA GLU A 254 14.24 -17.04 3.58
C GLU A 254 13.04 -16.50 4.36
N HIS A 255 12.12 -15.81 3.68
CA HIS A 255 10.96 -15.20 4.29
C HIS A 255 9.66 -16.00 4.10
N ASP A 256 9.72 -17.25 3.60
CA ASP A 256 8.56 -18.11 3.34
C ASP A 256 7.46 -17.42 2.52
N VAL A 257 7.83 -16.61 1.52
CA VAL A 257 6.87 -15.87 0.70
C VAL A 257 6.00 -16.85 -0.09
N ASN A 258 4.69 -16.61 -0.07
CA ASN A 258 3.67 -17.42 -0.72
C ASN A 258 3.11 -16.78 -1.99
N VAL A 259 3.06 -15.44 -2.00
CA VAL A 259 2.51 -14.65 -3.10
C VAL A 259 3.46 -13.50 -3.42
N PHE A 260 3.74 -13.27 -4.70
CA PHE A 260 4.39 -12.02 -5.12
C PHE A 260 3.91 -11.55 -6.50
N CYS A 261 3.93 -10.23 -6.67
CA CYS A 261 3.65 -9.56 -7.93
C CYS A 261 4.98 -9.24 -8.65
N CYS A 262 5.01 -9.36 -9.97
CA CYS A 262 6.19 -9.00 -10.75
C CYS A 262 5.84 -8.57 -12.17
N VAL A 263 6.75 -7.80 -12.78
CA VAL A 263 6.71 -7.54 -14.22
C VAL A 263 7.35 -8.71 -14.99
N PRO A 264 6.98 -8.96 -16.26
CA PRO A 264 7.53 -10.07 -17.05
C PRO A 264 9.05 -10.11 -17.09
N THR A 265 9.70 -8.94 -17.17
CA THR A 265 11.16 -8.81 -17.19
C THR A 265 11.80 -9.22 -15.87
N LEU A 266 11.16 -8.93 -14.73
CA LEU A 266 11.64 -9.37 -13.42
C LEU A 266 11.50 -10.89 -13.29
N LEU A 267 10.35 -11.44 -13.66
CA LEU A 267 10.11 -12.89 -13.62
C LEU A 267 11.15 -13.66 -14.43
N ALA A 268 11.51 -13.17 -15.61
CA ALA A 268 12.53 -13.77 -16.47
C ALA A 268 13.94 -13.82 -15.83
N THR A 269 14.20 -13.02 -14.79
CA THR A 269 15.48 -13.07 -14.07
C THR A 269 15.51 -14.14 -12.99
N VAL A 270 14.36 -14.58 -12.48
CA VAL A 270 14.26 -15.54 -11.39
C VAL A 270 14.63 -16.94 -11.94
N PRO A 271 15.77 -17.53 -11.54
CA PRO A 271 16.35 -18.67 -12.25
C PRO A 271 15.63 -19.99 -11.97
N ARG A 272 14.73 -20.03 -10.99
CA ARG A 272 14.06 -21.24 -10.51
C ARG A 272 12.74 -20.91 -9.83
N ALA A 273 11.84 -21.89 -9.80
CA ALA A 273 10.66 -21.82 -8.95
C ALA A 273 11.07 -21.84 -7.47
N VAL A 274 10.33 -21.07 -6.66
CA VAL A 274 10.46 -21.03 -5.20
C VAL A 274 9.33 -21.87 -4.61
N SER A 275 9.64 -22.87 -3.81
CA SER A 275 8.66 -23.87 -3.36
C SER A 275 7.58 -23.32 -2.44
N SER A 276 7.87 -22.26 -1.69
CA SER A 276 6.89 -21.60 -0.82
C SER A 276 5.87 -20.77 -1.60
N VAL A 277 6.22 -20.33 -2.82
CA VAL A 277 5.38 -19.47 -3.65
C VAL A 277 4.36 -20.32 -4.42
N HIS A 278 3.07 -20.13 -4.11
CA HIS A 278 1.98 -20.79 -4.82
C HIS A 278 1.25 -19.86 -5.81
N THR A 279 1.37 -18.54 -5.64
CA THR A 279 0.73 -17.56 -6.52
C THR A 279 1.74 -16.53 -7.01
N VAL A 280 1.84 -16.37 -8.34
CA VAL A 280 2.61 -15.29 -8.98
C VAL A 280 1.66 -14.48 -9.83
N ILE A 281 1.59 -13.17 -9.57
CA ILE A 281 0.78 -12.22 -10.33
C ILE A 281 1.70 -11.46 -11.27
N VAL A 282 1.41 -11.48 -12.57
CA VAL A 282 2.28 -10.90 -13.60
C VAL A 282 1.51 -9.84 -14.39
N GLY A 283 2.07 -8.63 -14.48
CA GLY A 283 1.47 -7.45 -15.13
C GLY A 283 2.50 -6.55 -15.79
#